data_AF-H0PXV6-F1
#
_entry.id   AF-H0PXV6-F1
#
_cell.length_a   1.000
_cell.length_b   1.000
_cell.length_c   1.000
_cell.angle_alpha   90.00
_cell.angle_beta   90.00
_cell.angle_gamma   90.00
#
_symmetry.space_group_name_H-M   'P 1'
#
loop_
_entity.id
_entity.type
_entity.pdbx_description
1 polymer ?
#
loop_
_entity_poly.entity_id
_entity_poly.type
_entity_poly.pdbx_seq_one_letter_code
_entity_poly.pdbx_strand_id
1 'polypeptide(L)'
;MTAFDAPQAPGRRGAPHEKPCRSHCYQSPRLRGFTLIELVIAIVVIAILAAVALPSYRGYVQRSRIVEATNELSTLRVRLEQYFQDNRNYGSTATHCGVGVATTDSFDFTCTNNGADSQAFLATATGKASAGMTGFTFTVDHNNRRQTTAFPDASGLPVDCWITRKGDAC
;
A
#
# COMPACT_ATOMS: atom_id res chain seq x y z
N MET A 1 57.06 55.81 47.33
CA MET A 1 56.99 57.28 47.42
C MET A 1 55.76 57.68 46.64
N THR A 2 54.66 58.22 47.14
CA THR A 2 54.26 58.94 48.37
C THR A 2 52.72 58.73 48.44
N ALA A 3 52.16 58.25 49.54
CA ALA A 3 51.73 59.01 50.72
C ALA A 3 50.64 60.06 50.42
N PHE A 4 49.55 59.98 51.19
CA PHE A 4 48.62 61.06 51.60
C PHE A 4 47.76 61.66 50.46
N ASP A 5 46.52 62.12 50.63
CA ASP A 5 45.71 62.51 51.78
C ASP A 5 44.25 62.58 51.24
N ALA A 6 43.26 62.01 51.93
CA ALA A 6 42.26 62.71 52.76
C ALA A 6 41.06 63.35 52.03
N PRO A 7 39.92 63.48 52.73
CA PRO A 7 38.57 63.45 52.18
C PRO A 7 37.87 64.81 52.23
N GLN A 8 36.74 64.96 51.52
CA GLN A 8 35.67 65.84 51.98
C GLN A 8 34.30 65.47 51.39
N ALA A 9 33.30 65.49 52.27
CA ALA A 9 31.87 65.31 52.03
C ALA A 9 31.23 66.60 51.42
N PRO A 10 29.91 66.86 51.57
CA PRO A 10 28.69 66.12 51.20
C PRO A 10 27.84 66.96 50.21
N GLY A 11 26.80 66.40 49.56
CA GLY A 11 25.92 67.27 48.77
C GLY A 11 24.66 66.66 48.15
N ARG A 12 23.59 66.67 48.95
CA ARG A 12 22.21 67.09 48.63
C ARG A 12 21.50 66.60 47.35
N ARG A 13 20.43 65.82 47.62
CA ARG A 13 19.02 65.99 47.19
C ARG A 13 18.76 66.69 45.84
N GLY A 14 18.21 65.91 44.92
CA GLY A 14 17.39 66.38 43.81
C GLY A 14 16.66 65.22 43.12
N ALA A 15 15.39 64.99 43.46
CA ALA A 15 14.40 64.45 42.52
C ALA A 15 13.85 65.66 41.75
N PRO A 16 13.46 65.57 40.45
CA PRO A 16 12.20 64.89 40.14
C PRO A 16 12.05 64.32 38.71
N HIS A 17 10.87 63.72 38.51
CA HIS A 17 10.05 63.73 37.29
C HIS A 17 10.17 62.56 36.32
N GLU A 18 9.53 61.45 36.69
CA GLU A 18 9.07 60.44 35.74
C GLU A 18 8.01 61.04 34.79
N LYS A 19 8.23 60.85 33.49
CA LYS A 19 7.23 61.13 32.45
C LYS A 19 6.43 59.84 32.22
N PRO A 20 5.09 59.89 32.09
CA PRO A 20 4.31 58.70 31.80
C PRO A 20 4.60 58.21 30.38
N CYS A 21 5.08 56.96 30.26
CA CYS A 21 5.10 56.25 29.00
C CYS A 21 3.66 56.14 28.47
N ARG A 22 3.37 56.82 27.35
CA ARG A 22 2.12 56.64 26.61
C ARG A 22 2.07 55.21 26.05
N SER A 23 1.34 54.36 26.75
CA SER A 23 0.96 53.02 26.34
C SER A 23 0.06 53.09 25.11
N HIS A 24 0.66 52.97 23.92
CA HIS A 24 -0.06 52.40 22.79
C HIS A 24 -0.32 50.94 23.13
N CYS A 25 -1.55 50.63 23.56
CA CYS A 25 -2.00 49.27 23.72
C CYS A 25 -1.96 48.57 22.35
N TYR A 26 -0.97 47.72 22.15
CA TYR A 26 -0.95 46.74 21.07
C TYR A 26 -2.16 45.81 21.27
N GLN A 27 -3.23 46.06 20.52
CA GLN A 27 -4.38 45.16 20.48
C GLN A 27 -3.98 43.92 19.69
N SER A 28 -3.51 42.90 20.40
CA SER A 28 -3.29 41.57 19.82
C SER A 28 -4.61 41.08 19.21
N PRO A 29 -4.65 40.72 17.92
CA PRO A 29 -5.84 40.11 17.34
C PRO A 29 -6.15 38.84 18.11
N ARG A 30 -7.40 38.71 18.58
CA ARG A 30 -7.86 37.51 19.28
C ARG A 30 -7.77 36.34 18.31
N LEU A 31 -6.91 35.37 18.61
CA LEU A 31 -6.89 34.07 17.93
C LEU A 31 -8.28 33.45 18.09
N ARG A 32 -9.02 33.35 16.98
CA ARG A 32 -10.29 32.61 16.95
C ARG A 32 -9.94 31.12 17.04
N GLY A 33 -10.25 30.50 18.17
CA GLY A 33 -10.14 29.06 18.34
C GLY A 33 -11.27 28.32 17.62
N PHE A 34 -10.97 27.11 17.15
CA PHE A 34 -11.98 26.17 16.64
C PHE A 34 -12.96 25.80 17.74
N THR A 35 -14.25 25.73 17.43
CA THR A 35 -15.25 25.29 18.41
C THR A 35 -15.29 23.75 18.48
N LEU A 36 -15.61 23.20 19.64
CA LEU A 36 -15.75 21.74 19.82
C LEU A 36 -16.86 21.18 18.91
N ILE A 37 -17.94 21.94 18.71
CA ILE A 37 -19.05 21.53 17.84
C ILE A 37 -18.65 21.46 16.36
N GLU A 38 -17.79 22.36 15.91
CA GLU A 38 -17.29 22.39 14.53
C GLU A 38 -16.40 21.17 14.25
N LEU A 39 -15.61 20.75 15.23
CA LEU A 39 -14.86 19.49 15.17
C LEU A 39 -15.80 18.28 15.14
N VAL A 40 -16.86 18.26 15.96
CA VAL A 40 -17.83 17.15 15.98
C VAL A 40 -18.55 16.99 14.64
N ILE A 41 -18.94 18.09 14.00
CA ILE A 41 -19.58 18.04 12.67
C ILE A 41 -18.57 17.55 11.62
N ALA A 42 -17.32 18.02 11.67
CA ALA A 42 -16.28 17.59 10.73
C ALA A 42 -16.00 16.08 10.82
N ILE A 43 -15.86 15.52 12.02
CA ILE A 43 -15.63 14.07 12.18
C ILE A 43 -16.84 13.25 11.71
N VAL A 44 -18.06 13.75 11.89
CA VAL A 44 -19.29 13.08 11.42
C VAL A 44 -19.30 12.99 9.90
N VAL A 45 -18.95 14.07 9.20
CA VAL A 45 -18.87 14.07 7.74
C VAL A 45 -17.77 13.10 7.27
N ILE A 46 -16.59 13.14 7.88
CA ILE A 46 -15.48 12.22 7.53
C ILE A 46 -15.88 10.76 7.75
N ALA A 47 -16.60 10.44 8.82
CA ALA A 47 -17.05 9.08 9.11
C ALA A 47 -18.01 8.54 8.03
N ILE A 48 -18.95 9.37 7.56
CA ILE A 48 -19.88 8.99 6.48
C ILE A 48 -19.12 8.74 5.18
N LEU A 49 -18.18 9.62 4.82
CA LEU A 49 -17.37 9.46 3.62
C LEU A 49 -16.49 8.20 3.69
N ALA A 50 -15.85 7.96 4.83
CA ALA A 50 -15.01 6.78 5.05
C ALA A 50 -15.79 5.46 4.92
N ALA A 51 -17.05 5.43 5.37
CA ALA A 51 -17.90 4.23 5.29
C ALA A 51 -18.13 3.75 3.85
N VAL A 52 -18.22 4.66 2.88
CA VAL A 52 -18.40 4.32 1.46
C VAL A 52 -17.06 4.18 0.72
N ALA A 53 -16.06 4.99 1.09
CA ALA A 53 -14.76 5.02 0.43
C ALA A 53 -13.92 3.76 0.70
N LEU A 54 -13.93 3.23 1.92
CA LEU A 54 -13.10 2.07 2.29
C LEU A 54 -13.43 0.77 1.52
N PRO A 55 -14.70 0.32 1.42
CA PRO A 55 -15.00 -0.92 0.69
C PRO A 55 -14.72 -0.78 -0.81
N SER A 56 -14.99 0.38 -1.40
CA SER A 56 -14.73 0.63 -2.83
C SER A 56 -13.23 0.66 -3.14
N TYR A 57 -12.43 1.31 -2.28
CA TYR A 57 -10.97 1.35 -2.42
C TYR A 57 -10.33 -0.04 -2.34
N ARG A 58 -10.79 -0.88 -1.39
CA ARG A 58 -10.29 -2.27 -1.27
C ARG A 58 -10.56 -3.08 -2.52
N GLY A 59 -11.76 -2.97 -3.10
CA GLY A 59 -12.09 -3.65 -4.35
C GLY A 59 -11.24 -3.18 -5.54
N TYR A 60 -10.90 -1.89 -5.60
CA TYR A 60 -9.99 -1.36 -6.63
C TYR A 60 -8.57 -1.93 -6.50
N VAL A 61 -8.02 -1.95 -5.28
CA VAL A 61 -6.68 -2.51 -5.03
C VAL A 61 -6.63 -4.00 -5.34
N GLN A 62 -7.66 -4.77 -4.95
CA GLN A 62 -7.74 -6.19 -5.28
C GLN A 62 -7.75 -6.44 -6.79
N ARG A 63 -8.52 -5.66 -7.56
CA ARG A 63 -8.53 -5.77 -9.03
C ARG A 63 -7.15 -5.47 -9.64
N SER A 64 -6.46 -4.45 -9.16
CA SER A 64 -5.10 -4.13 -9.61
C SER A 64 -4.15 -5.30 -9.37
N ARG A 65 -4.25 -5.95 -8.20
CA ARG A 65 -3.43 -7.12 -7.84
C ARG A 65 -3.75 -8.36 -8.66
N ILE A 66 -5.02 -8.56 -9.01
CA ILE A 66 -5.42 -9.65 -9.91
C ILE A 66 -4.79 -9.45 -11.30
N VAL A 67 -4.82 -8.21 -11.82
CA VAL A 67 -4.19 -7.90 -13.11
C VAL A 67 -2.69 -8.18 -13.07
N GLU A 68 -1.99 -7.74 -12.02
CA GLU A 68 -0.59 -8.08 -11.77
C GLU A 68 -0.36 -9.59 -11.82
N ALA A 69 -1.18 -10.38 -11.10
CA ALA A 69 -1.05 -11.83 -11.08
C ALA A 69 -1.24 -12.48 -12.46
N THR A 70 -2.26 -12.06 -13.21
CA THR A 70 -2.53 -12.59 -14.55
C THR A 70 -1.45 -12.22 -15.57
N ASN A 71 -0.84 -11.03 -15.42
CA ASN A 71 0.29 -10.60 -16.26
C ASN A 71 1.55 -11.42 -15.95
N GLU A 72 1.84 -11.68 -14.68
CA GLU A 72 2.97 -12.52 -14.28
C GLU A 72 2.76 -13.98 -14.73
N LEU A 73 1.56 -14.55 -14.62
CA LEU A 73 1.24 -15.86 -15.19
C LEU A 73 1.44 -15.92 -16.70
N SER A 74 1.03 -14.87 -17.42
CA SER A 74 1.23 -14.77 -18.86
C SER A 74 2.71 -14.68 -19.24
N THR A 75 3.49 -13.91 -18.47
CA THR A 75 4.94 -13.78 -18.65
C THR A 75 5.65 -15.10 -18.36
N LEU A 76 5.25 -15.78 -17.27
CA LEU A 76 5.77 -17.09 -16.90
C LEU A 76 5.51 -18.13 -17.99
N ARG A 77 4.30 -18.17 -18.57
CA ARG A 77 3.98 -19.01 -19.72
C ARG A 77 4.94 -18.78 -20.89
N VAL A 78 5.18 -17.52 -21.27
CA VAL A 78 6.07 -17.21 -22.40
C VAL A 78 7.49 -17.70 -22.11
N ARG A 79 8.00 -17.51 -20.89
CA ARG A 79 9.32 -18.01 -20.48
C ARG A 79 9.38 -19.54 -20.50
N LEU A 80 8.32 -20.22 -20.08
CA LEU A 80 8.22 -21.67 -20.14
C LEU A 80 8.24 -22.17 -21.59
N GLU A 81 7.53 -21.50 -22.49
CA GLU A 81 7.53 -21.86 -23.91
C GLU A 81 8.92 -21.67 -24.53
N GLN A 82 9.60 -20.56 -24.21
CA GLN A 82 11.00 -20.36 -24.62
C GLN A 82 11.91 -21.49 -24.09
N TYR A 83 11.80 -21.81 -22.80
CA TYR A 83 12.56 -22.90 -22.18
C TYR A 83 12.31 -24.25 -22.86
N PHE A 84 11.06 -24.50 -23.28
CA PHE A 84 10.69 -25.70 -24.01
C PHE A 84 11.34 -25.78 -25.38
N GLN A 85 11.42 -24.67 -26.12
CA GLN A 85 12.11 -24.65 -27.42
C GLN A 85 13.60 -25.01 -27.27
N ASP A 86 14.23 -24.61 -26.17
CA ASP A 86 15.66 -24.88 -25.92
C ASP A 86 15.91 -26.30 -25.37
N ASN A 87 15.06 -26.78 -24.47
CA ASN A 87 15.32 -27.99 -23.66
C ASN A 87 14.40 -29.17 -24.01
N ARG A 88 13.37 -28.96 -24.82
CA ARG A 88 12.32 -29.94 -25.16
C ARG A 88 11.60 -30.52 -23.95
N ASN A 89 11.52 -29.78 -22.87
CA ASN A 89 10.78 -30.11 -21.65
C ASN A 89 10.52 -28.81 -20.86
N TYR A 90 9.58 -28.82 -19.92
CA TYR A 90 9.29 -27.66 -19.06
C TYR A 90 10.01 -27.70 -17.70
N GLY A 91 10.90 -28.65 -17.47
CA GLY A 91 11.66 -28.86 -16.23
C GLY A 91 12.00 -30.33 -16.02
N SER A 92 13.13 -30.60 -15.35
CA SER A 92 13.63 -31.96 -15.09
C SER A 92 13.08 -32.61 -13.82
N THR A 93 12.36 -31.86 -12.99
CA THR A 93 11.76 -32.35 -11.73
C THR A 93 10.26 -32.09 -11.74
N ALA A 94 9.44 -33.02 -11.26
CA ALA A 94 7.99 -32.86 -11.24
C ALA A 94 7.54 -31.61 -10.44
N THR A 95 8.25 -31.29 -9.36
CA THR A 95 7.84 -30.25 -8.40
C THR A 95 8.07 -28.82 -8.92
N HIS A 96 9.00 -28.62 -9.86
CA HIS A 96 9.43 -27.29 -10.29
C HIS A 96 9.63 -27.24 -11.80
N CYS A 97 9.23 -26.13 -12.42
CA CYS A 97 9.56 -25.85 -13.80
C CYS A 97 11.03 -25.40 -13.97
N GLY A 98 11.55 -25.48 -15.19
CA GLY A 98 12.92 -25.09 -15.55
C GLY A 98 13.17 -23.57 -15.55
N VAL A 99 12.17 -22.77 -15.19
CA VAL A 99 12.26 -21.30 -15.11
C VAL A 99 11.89 -20.82 -13.72
N GLY A 100 12.52 -19.73 -13.30
CA GLY A 100 12.18 -19.05 -12.05
C GLY A 100 10.79 -18.41 -12.11
N VAL A 101 10.05 -18.51 -11.01
CA VAL A 101 8.76 -17.84 -10.80
C VAL A 101 8.98 -16.48 -10.15
N ALA A 102 8.12 -15.51 -10.48
CA ALA A 102 8.14 -14.20 -9.84
C ALA A 102 7.68 -14.28 -8.38
N THR A 103 8.14 -13.35 -7.57
CA THR A 103 7.64 -13.13 -6.20
C THR A 103 7.01 -11.75 -6.13
N THR A 104 5.75 -11.69 -5.73
CA THR A 104 5.03 -10.42 -5.51
C THR A 104 4.54 -10.33 -4.08
N ASP A 105 4.19 -9.13 -3.63
CA ASP A 105 3.59 -8.93 -2.30
C ASP A 105 2.17 -9.49 -2.21
N SER A 106 1.50 -9.65 -3.35
CA SER A 106 0.08 -9.96 -3.45
C SER A 106 -0.23 -11.44 -3.70
N PHE A 107 0.64 -12.13 -4.44
CA PHE A 107 0.47 -13.53 -4.85
C PHE A 107 1.78 -14.32 -4.72
N ASP A 108 1.63 -15.58 -4.34
CA ASP A 108 2.66 -16.62 -4.49
C ASP A 108 2.45 -17.36 -5.79
N PHE A 109 3.52 -17.50 -6.57
CA PHE A 109 3.52 -18.22 -7.82
C PHE A 109 4.21 -19.57 -7.64
N THR A 110 3.60 -20.62 -8.13
CA THR A 110 4.18 -21.95 -8.22
C THR A 110 4.08 -22.45 -9.65
N CYS A 111 5.06 -23.27 -10.05
CA CYS A 111 5.05 -23.91 -11.35
C CYS A 111 5.46 -25.36 -11.17
N THR A 112 4.57 -26.26 -11.54
CA THR A 112 4.76 -27.70 -11.41
C THR A 112 4.81 -28.32 -12.80
N ASN A 113 5.78 -29.19 -13.04
CA ASN A 113 5.82 -30.00 -14.25
C ASN A 113 4.97 -31.25 -14.00
N ASN A 114 3.75 -31.26 -14.53
CA ASN A 114 2.72 -32.25 -14.21
C ASN A 114 2.55 -33.32 -15.31
N GLY A 115 3.51 -33.46 -16.23
CA GLY A 115 3.46 -34.44 -17.31
C GLY A 115 4.40 -35.62 -17.04
N ALA A 116 3.96 -36.85 -17.36
CA ALA A 116 4.81 -38.05 -17.30
C ALA A 116 6.10 -37.92 -18.14
N ASP A 117 6.05 -37.11 -19.20
CA ASP A 117 7.15 -36.87 -20.14
C ASP A 117 7.83 -35.50 -19.97
N SER A 118 7.56 -34.81 -18.85
CA SER A 118 7.99 -33.43 -18.61
C SER A 118 7.51 -32.39 -19.65
N GLN A 119 6.49 -32.74 -20.45
CA GLN A 119 5.93 -31.91 -21.54
C GLN A 119 4.70 -31.08 -21.13
N ALA A 120 4.30 -31.11 -19.86
CA ALA A 120 3.14 -30.37 -19.37
C ALA A 120 3.50 -29.60 -18.11
N PHE A 121 3.06 -28.35 -18.04
CA PHE A 121 3.17 -27.56 -16.82
C PHE A 121 1.80 -27.08 -16.34
N LEU A 122 1.74 -26.79 -15.05
CA LEU A 122 0.69 -26.02 -14.41
C LEU A 122 1.33 -24.89 -13.60
N ALA A 123 1.12 -23.66 -14.05
CA ALA A 123 1.49 -22.47 -13.30
C ALA A 123 0.28 -22.00 -12.49
N THR A 124 0.50 -21.73 -11.19
CA THR A 124 -0.55 -21.34 -10.24
C THR A 124 -0.15 -20.05 -9.54
N ALA A 125 -1.06 -19.09 -9.48
CA ALA A 125 -0.96 -17.91 -8.64
C ALA A 125 -1.96 -18.02 -7.49
N THR A 126 -1.47 -18.01 -6.26
CA THR A 126 -2.28 -18.09 -5.02
C THR A 126 -2.18 -16.78 -4.25
N GLY A 127 -3.32 -16.17 -3.95
CA GLY A 127 -3.33 -14.87 -3.27
C GLY A 127 -2.91 -14.95 -1.81
N LYS A 128 -2.10 -13.98 -1.37
CA LYS A 128 -1.57 -13.89 -0.01
C LYS A 128 -2.57 -13.26 0.95
N ALA A 129 -2.68 -13.84 2.14
CA ALA A 129 -3.54 -13.30 3.21
C ALA A 129 -3.03 -11.95 3.74
N SER A 130 -1.71 -11.75 3.80
CA SER A 130 -1.09 -10.47 4.19
C SER A 130 -1.48 -9.30 3.28
N ALA A 131 -1.81 -9.60 2.01
CA ALA A 131 -2.29 -8.64 1.03
C ALA A 131 -3.82 -8.63 0.90
N GLY A 132 -4.58 -9.31 1.76
CA GLY A 132 -6.05 -9.37 1.61
C GLY A 132 -6.51 -10.00 0.29
N MET A 133 -5.68 -10.89 -0.28
CA MET A 133 -5.95 -11.68 -1.49
C MET A 133 -6.27 -13.14 -1.14
N THR A 134 -6.73 -13.42 0.08
CA THR A 134 -7.15 -14.77 0.48
C THR A 134 -8.29 -15.27 -0.42
N GLY A 135 -8.20 -16.52 -0.88
CA GLY A 135 -9.24 -17.17 -1.66
C GLY A 135 -9.25 -16.82 -3.15
N PHE A 136 -8.22 -16.14 -3.65
CA PHE A 136 -7.99 -15.96 -5.08
C PHE A 136 -6.96 -16.98 -5.58
N THR A 137 -7.32 -17.76 -6.59
CA THR A 137 -6.40 -18.71 -7.24
C THR A 137 -6.64 -18.75 -8.74
N PHE A 138 -5.58 -18.51 -9.48
CA PHE A 138 -5.56 -18.49 -10.94
C PHE A 138 -4.53 -19.47 -11.46
N THR A 139 -4.83 -20.15 -12.56
CA THR A 139 -3.92 -21.12 -13.16
C THR A 139 -3.80 -20.91 -14.66
N VAL A 140 -2.68 -21.34 -15.23
CA VAL A 140 -2.50 -21.51 -16.66
C VAL A 140 -1.69 -22.79 -16.93
N ASP A 141 -2.13 -23.57 -17.92
CA ASP A 141 -1.42 -24.76 -18.36
C ASP A 141 -0.70 -24.57 -19.71
N HIS A 142 0.07 -25.58 -20.10
CA HIS A 142 0.73 -25.66 -21.41
C HIS A 142 -0.20 -25.41 -22.62
N ASN A 143 -1.47 -25.85 -22.55
CA ASN A 143 -2.46 -25.68 -23.62
C ASN A 143 -3.12 -24.29 -23.65
N ASN A 144 -2.71 -23.36 -22.79
CA ASN A 144 -3.34 -22.04 -22.65
C ASN A 144 -4.74 -22.09 -22.04
N ARG A 145 -5.06 -23.17 -21.33
CA ARG A 145 -6.24 -23.17 -20.48
C ARG A 145 -5.96 -22.30 -19.27
N ARG A 146 -6.61 -21.15 -19.23
CA ARG A 146 -6.55 -20.19 -18.14
C ARG A 146 -7.74 -20.48 -17.24
N GLN A 147 -7.52 -20.75 -15.96
CA GLN A 147 -8.63 -21.06 -15.09
C GLN A 147 -8.62 -20.23 -13.81
N THR A 148 -9.79 -19.83 -13.37
CA THR A 148 -10.01 -19.39 -11.99
C THR A 148 -10.52 -20.58 -11.20
N THR A 149 -9.75 -21.02 -10.20
CA THR A 149 -10.11 -22.15 -9.33
C THR A 149 -10.64 -21.70 -7.98
N ALA A 150 -10.30 -20.48 -7.55
CA ALA A 150 -10.86 -19.84 -6.37
C ALA A 150 -11.04 -18.34 -6.59
N PHE A 151 -12.22 -17.82 -6.24
CA PHE A 151 -12.52 -16.39 -6.22
C PHE A 151 -13.62 -16.15 -5.16
N PRO A 152 -13.38 -15.30 -4.13
CA PRO A 152 -14.38 -15.02 -3.11
C PRO A 152 -15.53 -14.26 -3.78
N ASP A 153 -16.74 -14.82 -3.76
CA ASP A 153 -17.96 -14.35 -4.44
C ASP A 153 -18.25 -14.94 -5.83
N ALA A 154 -17.40 -15.82 -6.37
CA ALA A 154 -17.76 -16.58 -7.57
C ALA A 154 -18.37 -17.93 -7.19
N SER A 155 -19.33 -18.38 -7.99
CA SER A 155 -19.92 -19.73 -7.90
C SER A 155 -19.70 -20.47 -9.21
N GLY A 156 -19.74 -21.81 -9.19
CA GLY A 156 -19.50 -22.62 -10.39
C GLY A 156 -18.03 -22.74 -10.81
N LEU A 157 -17.09 -22.57 -9.87
CA LEU A 157 -15.66 -22.80 -10.12
C LEU A 157 -15.31 -24.30 -10.14
N PRO A 158 -14.30 -24.74 -10.92
CA PRO A 158 -13.41 -23.94 -11.75
C PRO A 158 -14.03 -23.52 -13.09
N VAL A 159 -13.63 -22.35 -13.60
CA VAL A 159 -14.03 -21.83 -14.92
C VAL A 159 -12.83 -21.57 -15.80
N ASP A 160 -12.97 -21.72 -17.13
CA ASP A 160 -11.89 -21.65 -18.12
C ASP A 160 -11.54 -20.21 -18.57
N CYS A 161 -11.66 -19.24 -17.67
CA CYS A 161 -11.12 -17.90 -17.86
C CYS A 161 -10.64 -17.30 -16.54
N TRP A 162 -9.85 -16.22 -16.61
CA TRP A 162 -9.46 -15.47 -15.43
C TRP A 162 -10.51 -14.40 -15.09
N ILE A 163 -11.25 -14.64 -14.01
CA ILE A 163 -12.21 -13.67 -13.45
C ILE A 163 -11.43 -12.49 -12.85
N THR A 164 -11.66 -11.27 -13.33
CA THR A 164 -11.00 -10.06 -12.82
C THR A 164 -11.89 -9.20 -11.93
N ARG A 165 -13.21 -9.35 -12.04
CA ARG A 165 -14.19 -8.60 -11.25
C ARG A 165 -15.29 -9.52 -10.71
N LYS A 166 -15.88 -9.10 -9.60
CA LYS A 166 -17.05 -9.76 -9.02
C LYS A 166 -18.21 -9.74 -10.02
N GLY A 167 -18.79 -10.91 -10.29
CA GLY A 167 -19.91 -11.10 -11.20
C GLY A 167 -19.53 -11.28 -12.67
N ASP A 168 -18.23 -11.27 -13.01
CA ASP A 168 -17.80 -11.67 -14.35
C ASP A 168 -18.06 -13.18 -14.52
N ALA A 169 -18.60 -13.56 -15.68
CA ALA A 169 -18.71 -14.94 -16.12
C ALA A 169 -17.76 -15.20 -17.29
N CYS A 170 -17.25 -16.43 -17.34
CA CYS A 170 -16.77 -17.06 -18.56
C CYS A 170 -17.99 -17.66 -19.28
#